data_AF-A0A2S9JTL9-F1
#
_entry.id   AF-A0A2S9JTL9-F1
#
_cell.length_a   1.000
_cell.length_b   1.000
_cell.length_c   1.000
_cell.angle_alpha   90.00
_cell.angle_beta   90.00
_cell.angle_gamma   90.00
#
_symmetry.space_group_name_H-M   'P 1'
#
loop_
_entity.id
_entity.type
_entity.pdbx_description
1 polymer ?
#
loop_
_entity_poly.entity_id
_entity_poly.type
_entity_poly.pdbx_seq_one_letter_code
_entity_poly.pdbx_strand_id
1 'polypeptide(L)'
;MLLFITLQACQSSNKSDTQATQADSSRPESMSIAEDTLSKLQSKLRVGESLTLGAVYTDTVSFVDVNDDGDYFLLHVKKTKDTVGLLYDGSYDFVRGDKLAIQWKIDSIRPAGDPDFLHFTERLLSASVVKPFKLQPRSVKFLWHEERFMEEYDATVSTIVLDEGYVANISDPEKAALGYVATFIGNECAWDGKATPNRSNLKCKILTALDLGYQCSNTHLGFLRHWFRSDSTALKKLESCPTIPDGSTIQETFDKIDLKVDGNEIIVAYTIVSINTREGKSWTWDVKDHFRFHNNRLELVKTERSEPAAADFEVSDSDS
;
A
#
# COMPACT_ATOMS: atom_id res chain seq x y z
N MET A 1 33.20 -48.68 50.68
CA MET A 1 33.48 -47.29 51.12
C MET A 1 32.16 -46.54 51.04
N LEU A 2 31.54 -46.36 52.21
CA LEU A 2 30.29 -45.62 52.41
C LEU A 2 30.48 -44.14 52.06
N LEU A 3 29.47 -43.51 51.48
CA LEU A 3 28.88 -42.32 52.12
C LEU A 3 27.39 -42.19 51.74
N PHE A 4 26.56 -42.39 52.75
CA PHE A 4 25.13 -42.09 52.86
C PHE A 4 24.98 -40.70 53.49
N ILE A 5 24.07 -39.86 52.98
CA ILE A 5 23.32 -38.81 53.72
C ILE A 5 22.02 -38.58 52.92
N THR A 6 20.87 -39.23 53.16
CA THR A 6 19.80 -39.10 54.20
C THR A 6 19.04 -37.76 54.29
N LEU A 7 17.73 -37.86 53.98
CA LEU A 7 16.54 -37.26 54.66
C LEU A 7 16.37 -35.72 54.56
N GLN A 8 15.18 -35.12 54.48
CA GLN A 8 13.85 -35.54 54.94
C GLN A 8 12.76 -34.62 54.36
N ALA A 9 11.59 -35.18 54.07
CA ALA A 9 10.35 -34.44 53.88
C ALA A 9 9.71 -34.10 55.24
N CYS A 10 8.97 -32.98 55.31
CA CYS A 10 7.90 -32.79 56.29
C CYS A 10 6.74 -31.99 55.67
N GLN A 11 5.58 -32.65 55.59
CA GLN A 11 4.26 -32.04 55.49
C GLN A 11 3.74 -31.71 56.89
N SER A 12 3.05 -30.58 57.01
CA SER A 12 1.90 -30.32 57.89
C SER A 12 1.48 -28.86 57.68
N SER A 13 0.25 -28.39 57.82
CA SER A 13 -1.10 -28.94 57.98
C SER A 13 -2.07 -27.74 57.88
N ASN A 14 -3.30 -28.00 57.45
CA ASN A 14 -4.42 -27.05 57.34
C ASN A 14 -4.63 -26.10 58.54
N LYS A 15 -5.12 -24.87 58.28
CA LYS A 15 -6.33 -24.30 58.91
C LYS A 15 -6.73 -22.96 58.27
N SER A 16 -8.01 -22.87 57.93
CA SER A 16 -8.75 -21.62 57.74
C SER A 16 -8.89 -20.88 59.07
N ASP A 17 -8.85 -19.55 59.04
CA ASP A 17 -9.73 -18.74 59.87
C ASP A 17 -10.02 -17.39 59.19
N THR A 18 -11.31 -17.09 59.25
CA THR A 18 -12.02 -15.93 58.72
C THR A 18 -11.74 -14.69 59.58
N GLN A 19 -11.44 -13.56 58.95
CA GLN A 19 -11.84 -12.26 59.49
C GLN A 19 -12.58 -11.47 58.42
N ALA A 20 -13.84 -11.18 58.75
CA ALA A 20 -14.71 -10.28 58.03
C ALA A 20 -14.25 -8.83 58.26
N THR A 21 -14.26 -8.03 57.20
CA THR A 21 -14.53 -6.60 57.30
C THR A 21 -15.63 -6.29 56.29
N GLN A 22 -16.80 -5.95 56.81
CA GLN A 22 -17.91 -5.42 56.03
C GLN A 22 -17.59 -4.01 55.53
N ALA A 23 -18.09 -3.77 54.31
CA ALA A 23 -18.59 -2.51 53.78
C ALA A 23 -17.65 -1.29 53.80
N ASP A 24 -17.13 -0.95 52.62
CA ASP A 24 -17.42 0.39 52.13
C ASP A 24 -18.11 0.31 50.77
N SER A 25 -19.36 0.73 50.80
CA SER A 25 -20.23 0.96 49.66
C SER A 25 -19.93 2.38 49.21
N SER A 26 -19.09 2.54 48.20
CA SER A 26 -18.96 3.81 47.49
C SER A 26 -18.82 3.59 45.99
N ARG A 27 -20.00 3.61 45.36
CA ARG A 27 -20.32 4.42 44.16
C ARG A 27 -19.67 3.98 42.84
N PRO A 28 -20.45 3.57 41.82
CA PRO A 28 -19.98 3.75 40.45
C PRO A 28 -19.95 5.27 40.24
N GLU A 29 -18.76 5.86 40.17
CA GLU A 29 -18.62 7.19 39.58
C GLU A 29 -19.01 7.06 38.10
N SER A 30 -20.30 7.23 37.84
CA SER A 30 -20.78 7.68 36.56
C SER A 30 -20.14 9.05 36.34
N MET A 31 -18.99 9.08 35.67
CA MET A 31 -18.52 10.28 34.99
C MET A 31 -19.68 10.73 34.10
N SER A 32 -20.34 11.82 34.47
CA SER A 32 -21.37 12.42 33.64
C SER A 32 -20.66 12.96 32.40
N ILE A 33 -20.75 12.23 31.29
CA ILE A 33 -20.40 12.75 29.98
C ILE A 33 -21.31 13.95 29.77
N ALA A 34 -20.74 15.15 29.59
CA ALA A 34 -21.54 16.34 29.36
C ALA A 34 -22.42 16.12 28.11
N GLU A 35 -23.70 16.49 28.19
CA GLU A 35 -24.65 16.34 27.06
C GLU A 35 -24.15 17.06 25.79
N ASP A 36 -23.37 18.13 25.95
CA ASP A 36 -22.77 18.88 24.84
C ASP A 36 -21.64 18.12 24.10
N THR A 37 -21.03 17.10 24.72
CA THR A 37 -20.05 16.23 24.04
C THR A 37 -20.76 15.13 23.24
N LEU A 38 -21.91 14.65 23.69
CA LEU A 38 -22.73 13.66 22.98
C LEU A 38 -23.48 14.26 21.78
N SER A 39 -23.79 15.55 21.83
CA SER A 39 -24.53 16.26 20.76
C SER A 39 -23.70 16.54 19.49
N LYS A 40 -22.38 16.28 19.51
CA LYS A 40 -21.43 16.62 18.43
C LYS A 40 -20.77 15.41 17.77
N LEU A 41 -21.24 14.19 18.01
CA LEU A 41 -20.66 13.00 17.40
C LEU A 41 -20.88 13.02 15.88
N GLN A 42 -19.78 12.88 15.14
CA GLN A 42 -19.75 12.92 13.68
C GLN A 42 -18.82 11.84 13.16
N SER A 43 -19.09 11.38 11.94
CA SER A 43 -18.20 10.46 11.21
C SER A 43 -18.13 10.86 9.75
N LYS A 44 -16.97 10.65 9.14
CA LYS A 44 -16.81 10.81 7.68
C LYS A 44 -17.62 9.76 6.89
N LEU A 45 -18.09 8.69 7.53
CA LEU A 45 -19.04 7.77 6.91
C LEU A 45 -20.42 8.41 6.68
N ARG A 46 -20.80 9.42 7.46
CA ARG A 46 -22.13 10.06 7.40
C ARG A 46 -21.98 11.57 7.58
N VAL A 47 -21.38 12.21 6.57
CA VAL A 47 -21.08 13.65 6.58
C VAL A 47 -22.37 14.45 6.73
N GLY A 48 -22.43 15.32 7.74
CA GLY A 48 -23.58 16.18 8.02
C GLY A 48 -24.70 15.54 8.84
N GLU A 49 -24.59 14.26 9.19
CA GLU A 49 -25.53 13.61 10.12
C GLU A 49 -25.02 13.73 11.56
N SER A 50 -25.92 14.07 12.50
CA SER A 50 -25.65 13.94 13.94
C SER A 50 -25.77 12.49 14.35
N LEU A 51 -24.71 11.95 14.94
CA LEU A 51 -24.67 10.56 15.40
C LEU A 51 -24.98 10.47 16.90
N THR A 52 -25.45 9.31 17.33
CA THR A 52 -25.78 8.98 18.71
C THR A 52 -24.85 7.88 19.20
N LEU A 53 -24.28 8.07 20.39
CA LEU A 53 -23.40 7.08 21.01
C LEU A 53 -24.13 5.73 21.16
N GLY A 54 -23.49 4.64 20.73
CA GLY A 54 -24.05 3.29 20.83
C GLY A 54 -25.15 2.94 19.81
N ALA A 55 -25.69 3.90 19.07
CA ALA A 55 -26.65 3.63 18.00
C ALA A 55 -25.97 2.87 16.86
N VAL A 56 -26.68 1.88 16.31
CA VAL A 56 -26.17 1.04 15.22
C VAL A 56 -26.56 1.64 13.87
N TYR A 57 -25.54 1.89 13.06
CA TYR A 57 -25.65 2.40 11.71
C TYR A 57 -25.28 1.33 10.69
N THR A 58 -25.86 1.44 9.50
CA THR A 58 -25.56 0.58 8.35
C THR A 58 -25.08 1.41 7.17
N ASP A 59 -24.03 0.94 6.50
CA ASP A 59 -23.46 1.64 5.36
C ASP A 59 -22.88 0.66 4.34
N THR A 60 -22.85 1.09 3.07
CA THR A 60 -22.10 0.40 2.02
C THR A 60 -20.81 1.16 1.75
N VAL A 61 -19.68 0.47 1.86
CA VAL A 61 -18.34 1.06 1.80
C VAL A 61 -17.43 0.22 0.92
N SER A 62 -16.25 0.74 0.55
CA SER A 62 -15.22 -0.03 -0.15
C SER A 62 -14.13 -0.42 0.83
N PHE A 63 -13.73 -1.69 0.87
CA PHE A 63 -12.60 -2.12 1.68
C PHE A 63 -11.29 -1.55 1.15
N VAL A 64 -10.43 -1.07 2.04
CA VAL A 64 -9.10 -0.54 1.72
C VAL A 64 -8.03 -1.52 2.21
N ASP A 65 -7.85 -1.62 3.52
CA ASP A 65 -6.91 -2.54 4.15
C ASP A 65 -7.24 -2.73 5.64
N VAL A 66 -6.37 -3.48 6.29
CA VAL A 66 -6.31 -3.64 7.74
C VAL A 66 -5.00 -3.04 8.21
N ASN A 67 -5.02 -2.34 9.35
CA ASN A 67 -3.83 -1.92 10.08
C ASN A 67 -3.87 -2.54 11.49
N ASP A 68 -2.90 -3.39 11.77
CA ASP A 68 -2.71 -4.12 13.02
C ASP A 68 -1.36 -3.80 13.71
N ASP A 69 -0.67 -2.75 13.25
CA ASP A 69 0.66 -2.34 13.76
C ASP A 69 0.61 -1.57 15.09
N GLY A 70 -0.59 -1.21 15.58
CA GLY A 70 -0.79 -0.37 16.77
C GLY A 70 -1.49 -1.09 17.93
N ASP A 71 -1.86 -0.31 18.95
CA ASP A 71 -2.60 -0.81 20.12
C ASP A 71 -4.04 -1.28 19.79
N TYR A 72 -4.52 -0.89 18.61
CA TYR A 72 -5.86 -1.18 18.13
C TYR A 72 -5.83 -1.69 16.70
N PHE A 73 -6.67 -2.67 16.41
CA PHE A 73 -6.86 -3.18 15.05
C PHE A 73 -7.90 -2.33 14.32
N LEU A 74 -7.49 -1.81 13.16
CA LEU A 74 -8.30 -0.93 12.34
C LEU A 74 -8.62 -1.58 10.99
N LEU A 75 -9.90 -1.61 10.66
CA LEU A 75 -10.36 -1.95 9.32
C LEU A 75 -10.62 -0.64 8.59
N HIS A 76 -9.78 -0.32 7.60
CA HIS A 76 -9.94 0.89 6.80
C HIS A 76 -10.94 0.68 5.67
N VAL A 77 -11.93 1.56 5.62
CA VAL A 77 -12.94 1.60 4.57
C VAL A 77 -12.99 2.96 3.92
N LYS A 78 -13.31 2.99 2.64
CA LYS A 78 -13.54 4.21 1.88
C LYS A 78 -15.02 4.36 1.58
N LYS A 79 -15.57 5.52 1.97
CA LYS A 79 -16.92 5.95 1.56
C LYS A 79 -16.80 7.34 0.96
N THR A 80 -17.29 7.49 -0.27
CA THR A 80 -17.05 8.70 -1.07
C THR A 80 -15.55 8.96 -1.29
N LYS A 81 -15.03 10.11 -0.86
CA LYS A 81 -13.61 10.49 -0.97
C LYS A 81 -12.80 10.14 0.28
N ASP A 82 -13.45 9.92 1.41
CA ASP A 82 -12.78 9.76 2.70
C ASP A 82 -12.52 8.29 3.05
N THR A 83 -11.36 8.06 3.64
CA THR A 83 -11.00 6.78 4.29
C THR A 83 -11.22 6.92 5.80
N VAL A 84 -11.85 5.91 6.40
CA VAL A 84 -12.19 5.86 7.82
C VAL A 84 -11.67 4.54 8.40
N GLY A 85 -10.99 4.62 9.54
CA GLY A 85 -10.60 3.45 10.33
C GLY A 85 -11.71 3.08 11.28
N LEU A 86 -12.14 1.82 11.22
CA LEU A 86 -13.10 1.25 12.15
C LEU A 86 -12.36 0.34 13.11
N LEU A 87 -12.47 0.57 14.41
CA LEU A 87 -12.06 -0.43 15.39
C LEU A 87 -12.81 -1.72 15.12
N TYR A 88 -12.13 -2.82 14.98
CA TYR A 88 -12.79 -4.10 14.73
C TYR A 88 -12.19 -5.20 15.59
N ASP A 89 -13.05 -6.16 15.91
CA ASP A 89 -12.70 -7.40 16.57
C ASP A 89 -12.85 -8.54 15.55
N GLY A 90 -11.91 -9.49 15.54
CA GLY A 90 -11.97 -10.70 14.70
C GLY A 90 -11.00 -10.70 13.51
N SER A 91 -11.34 -11.45 12.47
CA SER A 91 -10.53 -11.63 11.26
C SER A 91 -11.44 -11.62 10.03
N TYR A 92 -11.02 -10.89 8.99
CA TYR A 92 -11.75 -10.75 7.74
C TYR A 92 -10.81 -10.93 6.55
N ASP A 93 -11.22 -11.74 5.58
CA ASP A 93 -10.45 -12.02 4.36
C ASP A 93 -10.92 -11.16 3.17
N PHE A 94 -11.18 -9.88 3.41
CA PHE A 94 -11.66 -8.97 2.36
C PHE A 94 -10.58 -8.65 1.33
N VAL A 95 -11.03 -8.42 0.10
CA VAL A 95 -10.19 -8.03 -1.04
C VAL A 95 -10.25 -6.51 -1.19
N ARG A 96 -9.10 -5.83 -1.34
CA ARG A 96 -9.09 -4.38 -1.51
C ARG A 96 -9.98 -3.99 -2.70
N GLY A 97 -10.90 -3.07 -2.47
CA GLY A 97 -11.92 -2.65 -3.44
C GLY A 97 -13.27 -3.39 -3.33
N ASP A 98 -13.38 -4.45 -2.52
CA ASP A 98 -14.65 -5.10 -2.21
C ASP A 98 -15.66 -4.06 -1.73
N LYS A 99 -16.91 -4.15 -2.22
CA LYS A 99 -18.00 -3.41 -1.60
C LYS A 99 -18.54 -4.23 -0.44
N LEU A 100 -18.50 -3.64 0.73
CA LEU A 100 -18.94 -4.23 1.98
C LEU A 100 -20.24 -3.58 2.43
N ALA A 101 -21.19 -4.37 2.93
CA ALA A 101 -22.20 -3.87 3.85
C ALA A 101 -21.65 -4.00 5.26
N ILE A 102 -21.65 -2.90 6.00
CA ILE A 102 -21.14 -2.83 7.38
C ILE A 102 -22.25 -2.43 8.34
N GLN A 103 -22.20 -2.99 9.55
CA GLN A 103 -22.85 -2.45 10.73
C GLN A 103 -21.77 -1.88 11.65
N TRP A 104 -21.97 -0.67 12.13
CA TRP A 104 -21.02 0.01 12.99
C TRP A 104 -21.74 0.95 13.96
N LYS A 105 -21.03 1.41 14.97
CA LYS A 105 -21.51 2.40 15.94
C LYS A 105 -20.40 3.37 16.30
N ILE A 106 -20.75 4.53 16.84
CA ILE A 106 -19.80 5.29 17.65
C ILE A 106 -19.75 4.60 19.02
N ASP A 107 -18.56 4.21 19.45
CA ASP A 107 -18.29 3.65 20.77
C ASP A 107 -17.31 4.56 21.52
N SER A 108 -17.16 4.33 22.83
CA SER A 108 -16.11 4.98 23.60
C SER A 108 -14.95 4.03 23.88
N ILE A 109 -13.74 4.57 23.86
CA ILE A 109 -12.51 3.88 24.26
C ILE A 109 -11.73 4.74 25.24
N ARG A 110 -10.88 4.08 26.04
CA ARG A 110 -9.84 4.72 26.85
C ARG A 110 -8.50 4.37 26.22
N PRO A 111 -7.79 5.34 25.60
CA PRO A 111 -6.52 5.09 24.96
C PRO A 111 -5.51 4.43 25.90
N ALA A 112 -4.67 3.53 25.36
CA ALA A 112 -3.57 2.97 26.12
C ALA A 112 -2.63 4.08 26.63
N GLY A 113 -2.31 4.05 27.92
CA GLY A 113 -1.45 5.05 28.57
C GLY A 113 -2.18 6.29 29.11
N ASP A 114 -3.47 6.49 28.82
CA ASP A 114 -4.29 7.55 29.40
C ASP A 114 -5.71 7.02 29.74
N PRO A 115 -5.86 6.33 30.88
CA PRO A 115 -7.13 5.73 31.26
C PRO A 115 -8.21 6.76 31.60
N ASP A 116 -7.84 8.01 31.90
CA ASP A 116 -8.80 9.04 32.30
C ASP A 116 -9.42 9.71 31.07
N PHE A 117 -8.72 9.71 29.93
CA PHE A 117 -9.22 10.24 28.68
C PHE A 117 -10.24 9.31 28.01
N LEU A 118 -11.46 9.80 27.80
CA LEU A 118 -12.50 9.12 27.06
C LEU A 118 -12.53 9.61 25.62
N HIS A 119 -12.24 8.74 24.67
CA HIS A 119 -12.29 9.03 23.23
C HIS A 119 -13.49 8.34 22.59
N PHE A 120 -14.12 9.00 21.62
CA PHE A 120 -15.22 8.43 20.84
C PHE A 120 -14.76 8.13 19.42
N THR A 121 -15.02 6.91 18.95
CA THR A 121 -14.53 6.45 17.66
C THR A 121 -15.48 5.42 17.06
N GLU A 122 -15.39 5.24 15.75
CA GLU A 122 -16.16 4.27 15.01
C GLU A 122 -15.70 2.83 15.31
N ARG A 123 -16.65 1.98 15.69
CA ARG A 123 -16.45 0.56 15.94
C ARG A 123 -17.29 -0.28 14.99
N LEU A 124 -16.64 -1.19 14.27
CA LEU A 124 -17.27 -2.18 13.42
C LEU A 124 -17.93 -3.26 14.29
N LEU A 125 -19.18 -3.60 13.96
CA LEU A 125 -19.94 -4.68 14.60
C LEU A 125 -20.00 -5.91 13.69
N SER A 126 -20.20 -5.69 12.39
CA SER A 126 -20.17 -6.75 11.38
C SER A 126 -19.88 -6.18 10.00
N ALA A 127 -19.29 -7.01 9.14
CA ALA A 127 -19.05 -6.69 7.75
C ALA A 127 -19.30 -7.91 6.87
N SER A 128 -19.89 -7.70 5.69
CA SER A 128 -20.08 -8.75 4.69
C SER A 128 -19.87 -8.21 3.28
N VAL A 129 -19.31 -9.02 2.39
CA VAL A 129 -19.11 -8.64 0.99
C VAL A 129 -20.46 -8.63 0.29
N VAL A 130 -20.87 -7.46 -0.22
CA VAL A 130 -22.06 -7.33 -1.07
C VAL A 130 -21.72 -7.36 -2.56
N LYS A 131 -20.52 -6.91 -2.92
CA LYS A 131 -20.01 -7.02 -4.28
C LYS A 131 -18.50 -7.23 -4.24
N PRO A 132 -18.00 -8.43 -4.64
CA PRO A 132 -16.58 -8.66 -4.67
C PRO A 132 -15.93 -7.78 -5.75
N PHE A 133 -14.71 -7.33 -5.48
CA PHE A 133 -13.90 -6.66 -6.47
C PHE A 133 -13.61 -7.60 -7.62
N LYS A 134 -13.78 -7.08 -8.83
CA LYS A 134 -13.42 -7.76 -10.07
C LYS A 134 -12.70 -6.77 -10.97
N LEU A 135 -11.60 -7.23 -11.54
CA LEU A 135 -10.91 -6.55 -12.61
C LEU A 135 -11.89 -6.30 -13.77
N GLN A 136 -11.78 -5.12 -14.36
CA GLN A 136 -12.64 -4.71 -15.48
C GLN A 136 -11.84 -4.86 -16.77
N PRO A 137 -12.34 -5.62 -17.77
CA PRO A 137 -11.65 -5.77 -19.04
C PRO A 137 -11.38 -4.42 -19.69
N ARG A 138 -10.12 -4.18 -20.07
CA ARG A 138 -9.68 -2.93 -20.72
C ARG A 138 -8.36 -3.12 -21.44
N SER A 139 -8.09 -2.23 -22.38
CA SER A 139 -6.80 -2.09 -23.05
C SER A 139 -6.43 -0.61 -23.03
N VAL A 140 -5.22 -0.30 -22.57
CA VAL A 140 -4.78 1.07 -22.28
C VAL A 140 -3.36 1.25 -22.81
N LYS A 141 -3.14 2.34 -23.55
CA LYS A 141 -1.79 2.83 -23.87
C LYS A 141 -1.33 3.68 -22.68
N PHE A 142 -0.65 3.07 -21.72
CA PHE A 142 -0.31 3.71 -20.46
C PHE A 142 0.78 4.77 -20.62
N LEU A 143 1.80 4.46 -21.42
CA LEU A 143 2.98 5.29 -21.60
C LEU A 143 3.37 5.38 -23.07
N TRP A 144 3.69 6.59 -23.54
CA TRP A 144 4.29 6.84 -24.85
C TRP A 144 5.21 8.06 -24.83
N HIS A 145 5.96 8.28 -25.91
CA HIS A 145 6.78 9.46 -26.08
C HIS A 145 6.10 10.53 -26.93
N GLU A 146 6.31 11.80 -26.57
CA GLU A 146 5.97 12.97 -27.38
C GLU A 146 7.16 13.92 -27.47
N GLU A 147 7.39 14.44 -28.68
CA GLU A 147 8.37 15.50 -28.92
C GLU A 147 7.86 16.83 -28.36
N ARG A 148 8.63 17.45 -27.46
CA ARG A 148 8.32 18.74 -26.85
C ARG A 148 9.47 19.69 -27.01
N PHE A 149 9.19 20.88 -27.52
CA PHE A 149 10.15 21.96 -27.54
C PHE A 149 10.36 22.51 -26.13
N MET A 150 11.58 22.43 -25.61
CA MET A 150 11.98 22.95 -24.31
C MET A 150 12.75 24.25 -24.51
N GLU A 151 12.11 25.38 -24.21
CA GLU A 151 12.68 26.72 -24.37
C GLU A 151 13.98 26.90 -23.57
N GLU A 152 14.09 26.28 -22.40
CA GLU A 152 15.30 26.30 -21.54
C GLU A 152 16.55 25.78 -22.25
N TYR A 153 16.38 24.81 -23.17
CA TYR A 153 17.48 24.16 -23.87
C TYR A 153 17.51 24.48 -25.37
N ASP A 154 16.59 25.32 -25.85
CA ASP A 154 16.36 25.60 -27.28
C ASP A 154 16.37 24.33 -28.14
N ALA A 155 15.76 23.27 -27.63
CA ALA A 155 15.82 21.93 -28.21
C ALA A 155 14.47 21.22 -28.13
N THR A 156 14.21 20.36 -29.12
CA THR A 156 13.08 19.42 -29.07
C THR A 156 13.57 18.16 -28.37
N VAL A 157 12.90 17.80 -27.28
CA VAL A 157 13.22 16.63 -26.45
C VAL A 157 12.04 15.67 -26.47
N SER A 158 12.34 14.40 -26.67
CA SER A 158 11.37 13.31 -26.52
C SER A 158 11.07 13.10 -25.03
N THR A 159 9.81 13.25 -24.64
CA THR A 159 9.37 13.16 -23.24
C THR A 159 8.34 12.07 -23.05
N ILE A 160 8.43 11.36 -21.92
CA ILE A 160 7.45 10.37 -21.50
C ILE A 160 6.13 11.07 -21.20
N VAL A 161 5.04 10.53 -21.72
CA VAL A 161 3.66 10.94 -21.43
C VAL A 161 2.90 9.74 -20.88
N LEU A 162 2.10 9.99 -19.85
CA LEU A 162 1.27 8.99 -19.19
C LEU A 162 -0.20 9.28 -19.48
N ASP A 163 -1.02 8.23 -19.57
CA ASP A 163 -2.49 8.37 -19.63
C ASP A 163 -3.04 8.83 -18.26
N GLU A 164 -3.15 10.15 -18.06
CA GLU A 164 -3.64 10.75 -16.82
C GLU A 164 -5.08 10.33 -16.47
N GLY A 165 -5.93 10.15 -17.49
CA GLY A 165 -7.31 9.72 -17.31
C GLY A 165 -7.38 8.29 -16.76
N TYR A 166 -6.49 7.43 -17.24
CA TYR A 166 -6.33 6.09 -16.68
C TYR A 166 -5.69 6.12 -15.29
N VAL A 167 -4.61 6.88 -15.08
CA VAL A 167 -3.94 7.03 -13.77
C VAL A 167 -4.93 7.44 -12.68
N ALA A 168 -5.83 8.38 -12.97
CA ALA A 168 -6.84 8.84 -12.01
C ALA A 168 -7.86 7.76 -11.61
N ASN A 169 -8.03 6.72 -12.43
CA ASN A 169 -9.05 5.67 -12.26
C ASN A 169 -8.46 4.25 -12.19
N ILE A 170 -7.14 4.13 -12.03
CA ILE A 170 -6.45 2.85 -11.98
C ILE A 170 -6.84 2.08 -10.72
N SER A 171 -7.05 0.78 -10.85
CA SER A 171 -7.26 -0.09 -9.69
C SER A 171 -5.93 -0.45 -9.02
N ASP A 172 -5.93 -0.69 -7.72
CA ASP A 172 -4.73 -1.08 -6.99
C ASP A 172 -3.97 -2.31 -7.57
N PRO A 173 -4.61 -3.40 -8.04
CA PRO A 173 -3.86 -4.48 -8.69
C PRO A 173 -3.24 -4.06 -10.03
N GLU A 174 -3.92 -3.24 -10.84
CA GLU A 174 -3.30 -2.67 -12.06
C GLU A 174 -2.12 -1.76 -11.71
N LYS A 175 -2.27 -0.93 -10.66
CA LYS A 175 -1.23 -0.07 -10.11
C LYS A 175 -0.03 -0.89 -9.64
N ALA A 176 -0.25 -2.01 -8.96
CA ALA A 176 0.81 -2.89 -8.48
C ALA A 176 1.57 -3.57 -9.63
N ALA A 177 0.87 -4.00 -10.68
CA ALA A 177 1.51 -4.55 -11.87
C ALA A 177 2.42 -3.50 -12.56
N LEU A 178 1.91 -2.27 -12.78
CA LEU A 178 2.72 -1.19 -13.37
C LEU A 178 3.87 -0.75 -12.45
N GLY A 179 3.63 -0.61 -11.14
CA GLY A 179 4.65 -0.25 -10.16
C GLY A 179 5.77 -1.29 -10.09
N TYR A 180 5.43 -2.59 -10.19
CA TYR A 180 6.41 -3.66 -10.27
C TYR A 180 7.31 -3.52 -11.49
N VAL A 181 6.74 -3.31 -12.69
CA VAL A 181 7.52 -3.12 -13.93
C VAL A 181 8.39 -1.86 -13.84
N ALA A 182 7.82 -0.75 -13.37
CA ALA A 182 8.50 0.53 -13.21
C ALA A 182 9.62 0.52 -12.15
N THR A 183 9.67 -0.50 -11.28
CA THR A 183 10.74 -0.62 -10.27
C THR A 183 12.10 -0.89 -10.90
N PHE A 184 12.15 -1.54 -12.05
CA PHE A 184 13.40 -2.11 -12.60
C PHE A 184 13.96 -1.34 -13.80
N ILE A 185 13.19 -0.42 -14.39
CA ILE A 185 13.56 0.34 -15.58
C ILE A 185 13.39 1.82 -15.29
N GLY A 186 14.35 2.64 -15.72
CA GLY A 186 14.29 4.09 -15.58
C GLY A 186 13.03 4.66 -16.25
N ASN A 187 12.44 5.69 -15.64
CA ASN A 187 11.25 6.34 -16.18
C ASN A 187 11.23 7.83 -15.80
N GLU A 188 12.25 8.57 -16.26
CA GLU A 188 12.50 9.97 -15.90
C GLU A 188 12.61 10.12 -14.37
N CYS A 189 13.71 9.59 -13.82
CA CYS A 189 13.95 9.55 -12.38
C CYS A 189 14.97 10.61 -11.97
N ALA A 190 14.56 11.54 -11.11
CA ALA A 190 15.39 12.64 -10.60
C ALA A 190 15.41 12.68 -9.07
N TRP A 191 16.55 13.07 -8.50
CA TRP A 191 16.66 13.29 -7.06
C TRP A 191 15.85 14.53 -6.65
N ASP A 192 15.02 14.40 -5.61
CA ASP A 192 14.38 15.55 -4.98
C ASP A 192 15.39 16.31 -4.12
N GLY A 193 16.09 17.26 -4.75
CA GLY A 193 17.26 17.93 -4.19
C GLY A 193 18.53 17.10 -4.31
N LYS A 194 19.43 17.20 -3.33
CA LYS A 194 20.64 16.36 -3.29
C LYS A 194 20.29 14.94 -2.91
N ALA A 195 20.90 13.95 -3.58
CA ALA A 195 20.74 12.55 -3.20
C ALA A 195 21.08 12.36 -1.71
N THR A 196 20.15 11.76 -0.96
CA THR A 196 20.41 11.42 0.45
C THR A 196 21.43 10.28 0.55
N PRO A 197 22.14 10.12 1.68
CA PRO A 197 23.11 9.04 1.86
C PRO A 197 22.53 7.63 1.64
N ASN A 198 21.25 7.44 1.99
CA ASN A 198 20.50 6.20 1.77
C ASN A 198 19.72 6.18 0.46
N ARG A 199 19.86 7.21 -0.40
CA ARG A 199 19.25 7.29 -1.72
C ARG A 199 17.72 7.16 -1.73
N SER A 200 17.06 7.62 -0.66
CA SER A 200 15.62 7.45 -0.43
C SER A 200 14.73 8.56 -1.03
N ASN A 201 15.32 9.55 -1.71
CA ASN A 201 14.62 10.69 -2.31
C ASN A 201 14.66 10.68 -3.85
N LEU A 202 14.78 9.50 -4.48
CA LEU A 202 14.71 9.36 -5.94
C LEU A 202 13.24 9.38 -6.36
N LYS A 203 12.84 10.43 -7.08
CA LYS A 203 11.48 10.60 -7.60
C LYS A 203 11.44 10.12 -9.04
N CYS A 204 10.55 9.17 -9.33
CA CYS A 204 10.36 8.62 -10.66
C CYS A 204 8.97 8.97 -11.19
N LYS A 205 8.84 9.22 -12.49
CA LYS A 205 7.59 9.72 -13.09
C LYS A 205 6.43 8.77 -12.92
N ILE A 206 6.62 7.48 -13.22
CA ILE A 206 5.56 6.48 -13.10
C ILE A 206 5.15 6.32 -11.64
N LEU A 207 6.12 6.19 -10.71
CA LEU A 207 5.80 6.03 -9.29
C LEU A 207 5.08 7.25 -8.70
N THR A 208 5.46 8.45 -9.13
CA THR A 208 4.77 9.69 -8.73
C THR A 208 3.33 9.70 -9.23
N ALA A 209 3.11 9.37 -10.51
CA ALA A 209 1.77 9.33 -11.09
C ALA A 209 0.89 8.26 -10.42
N LEU A 210 1.47 7.12 -10.07
CA LEU A 210 0.77 6.03 -9.36
C LEU A 210 0.58 6.29 -7.86
N ASP A 211 1.06 7.42 -7.32
CA ASP A 211 1.04 7.75 -5.90
C ASP A 211 1.71 6.69 -5.02
N LEU A 212 2.89 6.23 -5.45
CA LEU A 212 3.70 5.21 -4.76
C LEU A 212 4.90 5.82 -4.01
N GLY A 213 5.02 7.15 -3.99
CA GLY A 213 6.11 7.86 -3.32
C GLY A 213 7.46 7.72 -4.05
N TYR A 214 8.56 7.80 -3.29
CA TYR A 214 9.92 7.67 -3.83
C TYR A 214 10.28 6.23 -4.18
N GLN A 215 11.14 6.05 -5.19
CA GLN A 215 11.73 4.76 -5.57
C GLN A 215 12.35 4.10 -4.32
N CYS A 216 12.05 2.82 -4.13
CA CYS A 216 12.47 2.02 -2.98
C CYS A 216 12.03 2.50 -1.58
N SER A 217 11.13 3.47 -1.47
CA SER A 217 10.58 3.89 -0.17
C SER A 217 9.68 2.82 0.46
N ASN A 218 9.37 2.97 1.76
CA ASN A 218 8.42 2.09 2.45
C ASN A 218 7.02 2.16 1.81
N THR A 219 6.59 3.34 1.33
CA THR A 219 5.33 3.48 0.60
C THR A 219 5.33 2.63 -0.66
N HIS A 220 6.39 2.75 -1.47
CA HIS A 220 6.54 2.01 -2.71
C HIS A 220 6.64 0.49 -2.47
N LEU A 221 7.65 0.06 -1.72
CA LEU A 221 7.93 -1.36 -1.51
C LEU A 221 6.89 -2.02 -0.60
N GLY A 222 6.33 -1.31 0.37
CA GLY A 222 5.24 -1.82 1.20
C GLY A 222 4.01 -2.14 0.36
N PHE A 223 3.63 -1.24 -0.55
CA PHE A 223 2.53 -1.48 -1.48
C PHE A 223 2.79 -2.70 -2.38
N LEU A 224 3.96 -2.78 -3.01
CA LEU A 224 4.27 -3.93 -3.87
C LEU A 224 4.38 -5.24 -3.10
N ARG A 225 5.05 -5.26 -1.93
CA ARG A 225 5.16 -6.46 -1.09
C ARG A 225 3.79 -6.95 -0.62
N HIS A 226 2.87 -6.05 -0.31
CA HIS A 226 1.50 -6.42 0.01
C HIS A 226 0.86 -7.18 -1.17
N TRP A 227 0.93 -6.62 -2.38
CA TRP A 227 0.32 -7.23 -3.57
C TRP A 227 0.97 -8.55 -3.98
N PHE A 228 2.30 -8.65 -3.89
CA PHE A 228 3.07 -9.84 -4.28
C PHE A 228 3.39 -10.79 -3.10
N ARG A 229 2.69 -10.67 -1.96
CA ARG A 229 3.01 -11.40 -0.71
C ARG A 229 3.03 -12.94 -0.82
N SER A 230 2.45 -13.52 -1.86
CA SER A 230 2.48 -14.96 -2.12
C SER A 230 3.49 -15.38 -3.20
N ASP A 231 4.14 -14.43 -3.87
CA ASP A 231 5.07 -14.68 -4.97
C ASP A 231 6.50 -14.42 -4.49
N SER A 232 7.13 -15.47 -3.95
CA SER A 232 8.50 -15.39 -3.42
C SER A 232 9.52 -14.96 -4.45
N THR A 233 9.30 -15.25 -5.74
CA THR A 233 10.21 -14.86 -6.82
C THR A 233 10.11 -13.36 -7.08
N ALA A 234 8.89 -12.83 -7.21
CA ALA A 234 8.66 -11.40 -7.34
C ALA A 234 9.19 -10.63 -6.12
N LEU A 235 8.93 -11.12 -4.91
CA LEU A 235 9.43 -10.52 -3.67
C LEU A 235 10.96 -10.50 -3.64
N LYS A 236 11.62 -11.60 -4.02
CA LYS A 236 13.08 -11.67 -4.07
C LYS A 236 13.66 -10.67 -5.06
N LYS A 237 13.03 -10.49 -6.23
CA LYS A 237 13.43 -9.50 -7.22
C LYS A 237 13.28 -8.07 -6.68
N LEU A 238 12.20 -7.79 -5.94
CA LEU A 238 11.96 -6.48 -5.32
C LEU A 238 13.01 -6.11 -4.26
N GLU A 239 13.75 -7.08 -3.69
CA GLU A 239 14.86 -6.78 -2.77
C GLU A 239 16.00 -5.99 -3.43
N SER A 240 16.22 -6.14 -4.75
CA SER A 240 17.30 -5.45 -5.43
C SER A 240 17.03 -3.96 -5.61
N CYS A 241 15.74 -3.58 -5.71
CA CYS A 241 15.20 -2.24 -5.96
C CYS A 241 16.25 -1.21 -6.43
N PRO A 242 16.59 -1.21 -7.73
CA PRO A 242 17.67 -0.35 -8.21
C PRO A 242 17.25 1.12 -8.15
N THR A 243 18.20 2.00 -7.85
CA THR A 243 18.02 3.46 -7.94
C THR A 243 18.76 3.95 -9.19
N ILE A 244 18.01 4.10 -10.28
CA ILE A 244 18.53 4.45 -11.61
C ILE A 244 18.12 5.90 -11.91
N PRO A 245 18.91 6.92 -11.51
CA PRO A 245 18.65 8.30 -11.89
C PRO A 245 19.00 8.54 -13.36
N ASP A 246 18.40 9.56 -13.95
CA ASP A 246 18.76 10.04 -15.29
C ASP A 246 20.24 10.48 -15.36
N GLY A 247 20.85 10.31 -16.54
CA GLY A 247 22.24 10.70 -16.78
C GLY A 247 23.29 9.62 -16.48
N SER A 248 22.87 8.36 -16.36
CA SER A 248 23.78 7.21 -16.20
C SER A 248 24.45 6.85 -17.54
N THR A 249 25.72 6.38 -17.54
CA THR A 249 26.47 5.99 -18.76
C THR A 249 25.76 4.91 -19.58
N ILE A 250 25.12 3.98 -18.89
CA ILE A 250 24.16 3.03 -19.46
C ILE A 250 22.83 3.33 -18.80
N GLN A 251 21.83 3.65 -19.61
CA GLN A 251 20.49 3.97 -19.15
C GLN A 251 19.48 3.07 -19.85
N GLU A 252 18.56 2.50 -19.10
CA GLU A 252 17.38 1.83 -19.61
C GLU A 252 16.17 2.71 -19.34
N THR A 253 15.35 2.96 -20.36
CA THR A 253 14.09 3.69 -20.25
C THR A 253 13.00 2.96 -21.02
N PHE A 254 11.74 3.25 -20.69
CA PHE A 254 10.61 2.81 -21.51
C PHE A 254 10.46 3.69 -22.75
N ASP A 255 10.15 3.07 -23.88
CA ASP A 255 9.65 3.74 -25.08
C ASP A 255 8.11 3.71 -25.14
N LYS A 256 7.51 2.60 -24.70
CA LYS A 256 6.07 2.47 -24.54
C LYS A 256 5.70 1.46 -23.46
N ILE A 257 4.51 1.65 -22.90
CA ILE A 257 3.85 0.65 -22.04
C ILE A 257 2.37 0.57 -22.45
N ASP A 258 1.93 -0.62 -22.80
CA ASP A 258 0.54 -1.00 -23.03
C ASP A 258 0.09 -1.95 -21.91
N LEU A 259 -1.09 -1.70 -21.35
CA LEU A 259 -1.71 -2.54 -20.34
C LEU A 259 -3.00 -3.14 -20.88
N LYS A 260 -3.16 -4.46 -20.71
CA LYS A 260 -4.39 -5.18 -21.03
C LYS A 260 -4.87 -5.95 -19.81
N VAL A 261 -6.16 -5.87 -19.52
CA VAL A 261 -6.83 -6.66 -18.49
C VAL A 261 -7.84 -7.59 -19.16
N ASP A 262 -7.73 -8.88 -18.87
CA ASP A 262 -8.62 -9.90 -19.39
C ASP A 262 -8.95 -10.92 -18.29
N GLY A 263 -10.21 -10.92 -17.83
CA GLY A 263 -10.63 -11.72 -16.67
C GLY A 263 -9.80 -11.39 -15.41
N ASN A 264 -9.02 -12.36 -14.96
CA ASN A 264 -8.16 -12.26 -13.78
C ASN A 264 -6.68 -12.01 -14.13
N GLU A 265 -6.38 -11.73 -15.39
CA GLU A 265 -5.03 -11.50 -15.87
C GLU A 265 -4.82 -10.02 -16.18
N ILE A 266 -3.68 -9.50 -15.73
CA ILE A 266 -3.17 -8.17 -16.08
C ILE A 266 -1.90 -8.40 -16.89
N ILE A 267 -1.85 -7.89 -18.10
CA ILE A 267 -0.75 -8.04 -19.03
C ILE A 267 -0.14 -6.66 -19.22
N VAL A 268 1.13 -6.52 -18.87
CA VAL A 268 1.90 -5.29 -19.09
C VAL A 268 2.91 -5.59 -20.20
N ALA A 269 2.65 -5.04 -21.40
CA ALA A 269 3.54 -5.13 -22.54
C ALA A 269 4.30 -3.81 -22.68
N TYR A 270 5.61 -3.85 -22.83
CA TYR A 270 6.41 -2.64 -22.85
C TYR A 270 7.67 -2.82 -23.68
N THR A 271 8.14 -1.71 -24.24
CA THR A 271 9.38 -1.65 -25.02
C THR A 271 10.42 -0.91 -24.19
N ILE A 272 11.57 -1.55 -24.01
CA ILE A 272 12.72 -0.94 -23.36
C ILE A 272 13.68 -0.47 -24.44
N VAL A 273 14.15 0.76 -24.29
CA VAL A 273 15.32 1.28 -25.00
C VAL A 273 16.42 1.42 -23.98
N SER A 274 17.55 0.79 -24.28
CA SER A 274 18.77 1.02 -23.54
C SER A 274 19.75 1.80 -24.41
N ILE A 275 20.50 2.71 -23.77
CA ILE A 275 21.44 3.64 -24.39
C ILE A 275 22.77 3.57 -23.65
N ASN A 276 23.87 3.37 -24.39
CA ASN A 276 25.24 3.39 -23.90
C ASN A 276 25.90 4.57 -24.58
N THR A 277 25.89 5.69 -23.87
CA THR A 277 26.37 6.97 -24.41
C THR A 277 27.87 6.96 -24.68
N ARG A 278 28.64 6.07 -24.03
CA ARG A 278 30.07 5.92 -24.28
C ARG A 278 30.39 5.21 -25.60
N GLU A 279 29.53 4.28 -26.00
CA GLU A 279 29.74 3.48 -27.22
C GLU A 279 28.90 3.96 -28.41
N GLY A 280 28.00 4.93 -28.23
CA GLY A 280 27.07 5.35 -29.27
C GLY A 280 26.15 4.21 -29.72
N LYS A 281 25.78 3.31 -28.80
CA LYS A 281 24.96 2.14 -29.10
C LYS A 281 23.63 2.22 -28.38
N SER A 282 22.58 1.79 -29.06
CA SER A 282 21.24 1.61 -28.53
C SER A 282 20.72 0.20 -28.83
N TRP A 283 19.90 -0.34 -27.94
CA TRP A 283 19.35 -1.68 -28.06
C TRP A 283 17.94 -1.65 -27.52
N THR A 284 17.03 -2.18 -28.31
CA THR A 284 15.59 -2.12 -28.07
C THR A 284 15.03 -3.53 -28.02
N TRP A 285 14.20 -3.81 -27.04
CA TRP A 285 13.50 -5.09 -26.96
C TRP A 285 12.13 -4.92 -26.31
N ASP A 286 11.24 -5.84 -26.66
CA ASP A 286 9.91 -5.92 -26.10
C ASP A 286 9.89 -6.92 -24.94
N VAL A 287 9.12 -6.58 -23.92
CA VAL A 287 8.83 -7.44 -22.78
C VAL A 287 7.32 -7.48 -22.56
N LYS A 288 6.82 -8.62 -22.11
CA LYS A 288 5.43 -8.80 -21.74
C LYS A 288 5.33 -9.61 -20.46
N ASP A 289 4.94 -8.94 -19.40
CA ASP A 289 4.72 -9.53 -18.09
C ASP A 289 3.24 -9.86 -17.91
N HIS A 290 2.99 -11.10 -17.48
CA HIS A 290 1.67 -11.63 -17.21
C HIS A 290 1.49 -11.77 -15.69
N PHE A 291 0.54 -11.03 -15.14
CA PHE A 291 0.20 -11.05 -13.73
C PHE A 291 -1.16 -11.70 -13.53
N ARG A 292 -1.27 -12.63 -12.58
CA ARG A 292 -2.55 -13.25 -12.20
C ARG A 292 -3.07 -12.66 -10.90
N PHE A 293 -4.22 -12.00 -10.98
CA PHE A 293 -4.98 -11.55 -9.82
C PHE A 293 -5.89 -12.64 -9.28
N HIS A 294 -5.72 -12.97 -8.01
CA HIS A 294 -6.59 -13.90 -7.28
C HIS A 294 -6.45 -13.62 -5.80
N ASN A 295 -7.44 -13.92 -4.96
CA ASN A 295 -7.34 -13.85 -3.48
C ASN A 295 -6.65 -12.57 -2.94
N ASN A 296 -7.00 -11.40 -3.50
CA ASN A 296 -6.41 -10.09 -3.15
C ASN A 296 -4.88 -9.99 -3.31
N ARG A 297 -4.30 -10.70 -4.27
CA ARG A 297 -2.84 -10.71 -4.51
C ARG A 297 -2.54 -10.88 -6.00
N LEU A 298 -1.31 -10.58 -6.35
CA LEU A 298 -0.74 -10.76 -7.68
C LEU A 298 0.38 -11.79 -7.62
N GLU A 299 0.52 -12.48 -8.74
CA GLU A 299 1.61 -13.41 -9.03
C GLU A 299 2.08 -13.13 -10.45
N LEU A 300 3.39 -12.95 -10.64
CA LEU A 300 4.01 -12.85 -11.96
C LEU A 300 4.13 -14.27 -12.52
N VAL A 301 3.20 -14.64 -13.42
CA VAL A 301 3.09 -16.01 -13.92
C VAL A 301 3.97 -16.28 -15.13
N LYS A 302 4.31 -15.24 -15.90
CA LYS A 302 5.12 -15.35 -17.12
C LYS A 302 5.73 -14.01 -17.48
N THR A 303 6.97 -14.05 -17.95
CA THR A 303 7.62 -12.94 -18.66
C THR A 303 8.03 -13.45 -20.04
N GLU A 304 7.56 -12.78 -21.09
CA GLU A 304 8.03 -12.98 -22.46
C GLU A 304 8.98 -11.83 -22.82
N ARG A 305 10.08 -12.13 -23.51
CA ARG A 305 11.06 -11.14 -23.93
C ARG A 305 11.51 -11.43 -25.36
N SER A 306 11.57 -10.39 -26.19
CA SER A 306 12.15 -10.49 -27.54
C SER A 306 13.67 -10.43 -27.48
N GLU A 307 14.33 -10.91 -28.54
CA GLU A 307 15.76 -10.64 -28.74
C GLU A 307 15.99 -9.12 -28.90
N PRO A 308 17.06 -8.56 -28.31
CA PRO A 308 17.41 -7.16 -28.51
C PRO A 308 17.81 -6.85 -29.95
N ALA A 309 17.21 -5.80 -30.52
CA ALA A 309 17.62 -5.20 -31.78
C ALA A 309 18.61 -4.06 -31.49
N ALA A 310 19.83 -4.16 -32.02
CA ALA A 310 20.87 -3.13 -31.83
C ALA A 310 20.83 -2.09 -32.95
N ALA A 311 21.14 -0.84 -32.62
CA ALA A 311 21.35 0.26 -33.55
C ALA A 311 22.48 1.17 -33.05
N ASP A 312 23.28 1.68 -33.98
CA ASP A 312 24.30 2.69 -33.70
C ASP A 312 23.69 4.09 -33.80
N PHE A 313 24.21 5.04 -33.01
CA PHE A 313 23.86 6.46 -33.10
C PHE A 313 25.12 7.33 -32.95
N GLU A 314 25.13 8.48 -33.61
CA GLU A 314 26.23 9.43 -33.51
C GLU A 314 26.15 10.19 -32.18
N VAL A 315 27.24 10.12 -31.41
CA VAL A 315 27.45 11.02 -30.27
C VAL A 315 28.10 12.27 -30.84
N SER A 316 27.38 13.39 -30.89
CA SER A 316 27.97 14.66 -31.31
C SER A 316 29.02 15.07 -30.27
N ASP A 317 30.29 15.16 -30.69
CA ASP A 317 31.34 15.79 -29.89
C ASP A 317 30.99 17.28 -29.75
N SER A 318 30.37 17.68 -28.64
CA SER A 318 30.30 19.08 -28.28
C SER A 318 31.70 19.50 -27.84
N ASP A 319 32.36 20.32 -28.67
CA ASP A 319 33.67 20.90 -28.43
C ASP A 319 33.79 21.43 -26.98
N SER A 320 34.88 21.02 -26.35
CA SER A 320 35.37 21.37 -25.01
C SER A 320 35.48 22.87 -24.73
#